data_AF-A0A0K8T1A6-F1
#
_entry.id   AF-A0A0K8T1A6-F1
#
_cell.length_a   1.000
_cell.length_b   1.000
_cell.length_c   1.000
_cell.angle_alpha   90.00
_cell.angle_beta   90.00
_cell.angle_gamma   90.00
#
_symmetry.space_group_name_H-M   'P 1'
#
loop_
_entity.id
_entity.type
_entity.pdbx_description
1 polymer ?
#
loop_
_entity_poly.entity_id
_entity_poly.type
_entity_poly.pdbx_seq_one_letter_code
_entity_poly.pdbx_strand_id
1 'polypeptide(L)'
;AEMIKYGGDRLAAEIHELVTAVWEAETMPDQWGMAVICPIHKKGDKTVCDNYRGIALLSTVYKVLAKIVARRLDSCAEAVLGDYQCGFRAGRSTTDQIFVVRQLMEKCYEFDVDI
;
A
#
# COMPACT_ATOMS: atom_id res chain seq x y z
N ALA A 1 5.74 5.42 -15.11
CA ALA A 1 4.88 6.43 -14.43
C ALA A 1 4.92 7.76 -15.17
N GLU A 2 6.10 8.29 -15.52
CA GLU A 2 6.23 9.55 -16.29
C GLU A 2 5.41 9.58 -17.59
N MET A 3 5.29 8.45 -18.30
CA MET A 3 4.44 8.35 -19.49
C MET A 3 2.97 8.69 -19.22
N ILE A 4 2.40 8.26 -18.10
CA ILE A 4 1.01 8.61 -17.73
C ILE A 4 0.95 10.08 -17.28
N LYS A 5 1.96 10.53 -16.52
CA LYS A 5 2.03 11.91 -16.02
C LYS A 5 2.12 12.96 -17.12
N TYR A 6 2.86 12.67 -18.20
CA TYR A 6 3.07 13.60 -19.32
C TYR A 6 2.36 13.19 -20.61
N GLY A 7 1.53 12.13 -20.59
CA GLY A 7 0.84 11.64 -21.78
C GLY A 7 -0.32 12.51 -22.26
N GLY A 8 -0.64 13.57 -21.52
CA GLY A 8 -1.70 14.54 -21.85
C GLY A 8 -3.12 13.99 -21.73
N ASP A 9 -4.09 14.82 -22.08
CA ASP A 9 -5.51 14.54 -21.90
C ASP A 9 -5.99 13.33 -22.72
N ARG A 10 -5.41 13.13 -23.90
CA ARG A 10 -5.73 11.97 -24.74
C ARG A 10 -5.43 10.66 -24.03
N LEU A 11 -4.22 10.52 -23.47
CA LEU A 11 -3.88 9.28 -22.75
C LEU A 11 -4.72 9.11 -21.49
N ALA A 12 -5.05 10.21 -20.80
CA ALA A 12 -5.93 10.16 -19.64
C ALA A 12 -7.34 9.68 -20.00
N ALA A 13 -7.90 10.13 -21.13
CA ALA A 13 -9.20 9.70 -21.63
C ALA A 13 -9.21 8.20 -21.96
N GLU A 14 -8.20 7.71 -22.69
CA GLU A 14 -8.07 6.28 -23.04
C GLU A 14 -7.92 5.40 -21.79
N ILE A 15 -7.13 5.84 -20.80
CA ILE A 15 -7.00 5.12 -19.52
C ILE A 15 -8.33 5.12 -18.77
N HIS A 16 -9.06 6.24 -18.77
CA HIS A 16 -10.37 6.33 -18.13
C HIS A 16 -11.37 5.37 -18.79
N GLU A 17 -11.47 5.35 -20.11
CA GLU A 17 -12.33 4.42 -20.85
C GLU A 17 -11.99 2.97 -20.54
N LEU A 18 -10.71 2.60 -20.54
CA LEU A 18 -10.27 1.25 -20.19
C LEU A 18 -10.64 0.88 -18.74
N VAL A 19 -10.42 1.79 -17.80
CA VAL A 19 -10.76 1.57 -16.38
C VAL A 19 -12.27 1.39 -16.20
N THR A 20 -13.08 2.19 -16.89
CA THR A 20 -14.54 2.07 -16.86
C THR A 20 -14.99 0.74 -17.47
N ALA A 21 -14.44 0.34 -18.62
CA ALA A 21 -14.77 -0.93 -19.25
C ALA A 21 -14.43 -2.12 -18.33
N VAL A 22 -13.26 -2.11 -17.68
CA VAL A 22 -12.86 -3.13 -16.70
C VAL A 22 -13.81 -3.15 -15.49
N TRP A 23 -14.25 -1.97 -15.04
CA TRP A 23 -15.18 -1.85 -13.91
C TRP A 23 -16.57 -2.42 -14.24
N GLU A 24 -17.09 -2.13 -15.43
CA GLU A 24 -18.41 -2.60 -15.87
C GLU A 24 -18.43 -4.08 -16.24
N ALA A 25 -17.37 -4.58 -16.88
CA ALA A 25 -17.27 -5.98 -17.30
C ALA A 25 -16.74 -6.92 -16.21
N GLU A 26 -16.29 -6.37 -15.07
CA GLU A 26 -15.65 -7.08 -13.95
C GLU A 26 -14.49 -8.00 -14.37
N THR A 27 -13.88 -7.72 -15.53
CA THR A 27 -12.86 -8.55 -16.15
C THR A 27 -11.61 -7.71 -16.41
N MET A 28 -10.48 -8.15 -15.86
CA MET A 28 -9.20 -7.47 -16.03
C MET A 28 -8.41 -8.10 -17.19
N PRO A 29 -7.58 -7.32 -17.92
CA PRO A 29 -6.66 -7.88 -18.90
C PRO A 29 -5.66 -8.84 -18.25
N ASP A 30 -5.39 -9.99 -18.90
CA ASP A 30 -4.45 -11.00 -18.39
C ASP A 30 -3.05 -10.40 -18.13
N GLN A 31 -2.60 -9.45 -18.95
CA GLN A 31 -1.29 -8.82 -18.76
C GLN A 31 -1.18 -8.04 -17.45
N TRP A 32 -2.30 -7.63 -16.84
CA TRP A 32 -2.29 -6.94 -15.55
C TRP A 32 -2.00 -7.90 -14.39
N GLY A 33 -2.23 -9.20 -14.55
CA GLY A 33 -1.83 -10.24 -13.61
C GLY A 33 -0.36 -10.65 -13.71
N MET A 34 0.34 -10.23 -14.77
CA MET A 34 1.76 -10.54 -14.99
C MET A 34 2.66 -9.52 -14.28
N ALA A 35 3.67 -10.00 -13.56
CA ALA A 35 4.63 -9.16 -12.87
C ALA A 35 6.07 -9.52 -13.22
N VAL A 36 6.93 -8.51 -13.35
CA VAL A 36 8.38 -8.71 -13.39
C VAL A 36 8.90 -8.70 -11.96
N ILE A 37 9.51 -9.79 -11.50
CA ILE A 37 10.09 -9.87 -10.16
C ILE A 37 11.49 -9.26 -10.18
N CYS A 38 11.68 -8.17 -9.44
CA CYS A 38 12.95 -7.51 -9.24
C CYS A 38 13.48 -7.80 -7.83
N PRO A 39 14.55 -8.61 -7.67
CA PRO A 39 15.13 -8.87 -6.36
C PRO A 39 15.93 -7.65 -5.89
N ILE A 40 15.63 -7.16 -4.68
CA ILE A 40 16.39 -6.08 -4.01
C ILE A 40 17.09 -6.64 -2.80
N HIS A 41 18.42 -6.53 -2.75
CA HIS A 41 19.22 -6.96 -1.60
C HIS A 41 18.80 -6.18 -0.34
N LYS A 42 18.52 -6.89 0.75
CA LYS A 42 18.06 -6.33 2.03
C LYS A 42 19.21 -6.14 3.02
N LYS A 43 19.92 -7.22 3.36
CA LYS A 43 21.05 -7.25 4.30
C LYS A 43 21.77 -8.60 4.25
N GLY A 44 22.96 -8.72 4.85
CA GLY A 44 23.70 -9.98 4.92
C GLY A 44 24.42 -10.34 3.63
N ASP A 45 24.82 -11.61 3.51
CA ASP A 45 25.54 -12.14 2.35
C ASP A 45 24.72 -12.04 1.05
N LYS A 46 25.34 -11.56 -0.03
CA LYS A 46 24.73 -11.40 -1.36
C LYS A 46 24.60 -12.71 -2.13
N THR A 47 25.25 -13.78 -1.69
CA THR A 47 25.16 -15.11 -2.32
C THR A 47 23.94 -15.90 -1.86
N VAL A 48 23.32 -15.50 -0.74
CA VAL A 48 22.14 -16.15 -0.16
C VAL A 48 20.86 -15.48 -0.68
N CYS A 49 19.99 -16.25 -1.34
CA CYS A 49 18.75 -15.73 -1.92
C CYS A 49 17.79 -15.09 -0.89
N ASP A 50 17.71 -15.64 0.32
CA ASP A 50 16.81 -15.15 1.39
C ASP A 50 17.14 -13.72 1.85
N ASN A 51 18.35 -13.25 1.54
CA ASN A 51 18.79 -11.90 1.80
C ASN A 51 18.25 -10.87 0.79
N TYR A 52 17.46 -11.30 -0.20
CA TYR A 52 16.79 -10.45 -1.16
C TYR A 52 15.28 -10.41 -0.92
N ARG A 53 14.70 -9.23 -1.13
CA ARG A 53 13.26 -9.02 -1.20
C ARG A 53 12.85 -8.96 -2.66
N GLY A 54 12.03 -9.90 -3.13
CA GLY A 54 11.41 -9.83 -4.45
C GLY A 54 10.34 -8.72 -4.49
N ILE A 55 10.48 -7.78 -5.42
CA ILE A 55 9.46 -6.75 -5.69
C ILE A 55 8.76 -7.09 -7.01
N ALA A 56 7.45 -7.24 -6.97
CA ALA A 56 6.62 -7.45 -8.16
C ALA A 56 6.32 -6.11 -8.87
N LEU A 57 6.88 -5.94 -10.07
CA LEU A 57 6.60 -4.80 -10.93
C LEU A 57 5.41 -5.10 -11.83
N LEU A 58 4.23 -4.65 -11.39
CA LEU A 58 2.96 -4.74 -12.13
C LEU A 58 2.77 -3.57 -13.10
N SER A 59 1.84 -3.75 -14.05
CA SER A 59 1.37 -2.72 -14.99
C SER A 59 1.08 -1.38 -14.30
N THR A 60 1.52 -0.29 -14.92
CA THR A 60 1.26 1.06 -14.36
C THR A 60 -0.22 1.42 -14.45
N VAL A 61 -0.92 0.97 -15.50
CA VAL A 61 -2.36 1.23 -15.67
C VAL A 61 -3.18 0.45 -14.65
N TYR A 62 -2.81 -0.81 -14.36
CA TYR A 62 -3.39 -1.57 -13.25
C TYR A 62 -3.32 -0.82 -11.93
N LYS A 63 -2.16 -0.20 -11.63
CA LYS A 63 -1.99 0.58 -10.39
C LYS A 63 -2.90 1.82 -10.33
N VAL A 64 -3.35 2.35 -11.46
CA VAL A 64 -4.36 3.43 -11.50
C VAL A 64 -5.69 2.90 -10.98
N LEU A 65 -6.19 1.78 -11.52
CA LEU A 65 -7.41 1.13 -11.04
C LEU A 65 -7.29 0.77 -9.55
N ALA A 66 -6.21 0.10 -9.15
CA ALA A 66 -5.98 -0.28 -7.76
C ALA A 66 -6.01 0.93 -6.81
N LYS A 67 -5.45 2.07 -7.23
CA LYS A 67 -5.48 3.32 -6.45
C LYS A 67 -6.89 3.93 -6.35
N ILE A 68 -7.69 3.84 -7.41
CA ILE A 68 -9.10 4.28 -7.38
C ILE A 68 -9.88 3.44 -6.38
N VAL A 69 -9.72 2.11 -6.44
CA VAL A 69 -10.36 1.18 -5.50
C VAL A 69 -9.92 1.45 -4.06
N ALA A 70 -8.60 1.58 -3.82
CA ALA A 70 -8.06 1.89 -2.49
C ALA A 70 -8.69 3.17 -1.92
N ARG A 71 -8.74 4.26 -2.70
CA ARG A 71 -9.36 5.52 -2.24
C ARG A 71 -10.84 5.40 -1.90
N ARG A 72 -11.59 4.55 -2.61
CA ARG A 72 -12.99 4.30 -2.29
C ARG A 72 -13.11 3.51 -0.98
N LEU A 73 -12.24 2.51 -0.80
CA LEU A 73 -12.17 1.69 0.41
C LEU A 73 -11.67 2.45 1.63
N ASP A 74 -10.82 3.47 1.48
CA ASP A 74 -10.29 4.26 2.60
C ASP A 74 -11.42 4.79 3.50
N SER A 75 -12.49 5.34 2.90
CA SER A 75 -13.64 5.83 3.67
C SER A 75 -14.35 4.75 4.48
N CYS A 76 -14.47 3.54 3.93
CA CYS A 76 -15.04 2.39 4.63
C CYS A 76 -14.09 1.86 5.70
N ALA A 77 -12.79 1.84 5.42
CA ALA A 77 -11.77 1.38 6.36
C ALA A 77 -11.72 2.29 7.60
N GLU A 78 -11.78 3.61 7.42
CA GLU A 78 -11.81 4.57 8.53
C GLU A 78 -13.01 4.38 9.47
N ALA A 79 -14.15 3.87 8.97
CA ALA A 79 -15.31 3.58 9.79
C ALA A 79 -15.15 2.31 10.66
N VAL A 80 -14.20 1.43 10.32
CA VAL A 80 -14.01 0.12 10.97
C VAL A 80 -12.73 0.06 11.78
N LEU A 81 -11.68 0.77 11.35
CA LEU A 81 -10.38 0.77 12.01
C LEU A 81 -10.41 1.54 13.32
N GLY A 82 -10.06 0.86 14.41
CA GLY A 82 -9.89 1.51 15.71
C GLY A 82 -8.68 2.43 15.77
N ASP A 83 -8.65 3.31 16.77
CA ASP A 83 -7.54 4.26 16.97
C ASP A 83 -6.19 3.61 17.31
N TYR A 84 -6.21 2.34 17.71
CA TYR A 84 -5.01 1.54 17.91
C TYR A 84 -4.32 1.15 16.59
N GLN A 85 -4.95 1.32 15.43
CA GLN A 85 -4.31 1.11 14.13
C GLN A 85 -3.74 2.42 13.60
N CYS A 86 -2.42 2.47 13.47
CA CYS A 86 -1.70 3.62 12.90
C CYS A 86 -0.97 3.31 11.59
N GLY A 87 -0.75 2.03 11.27
CA GLY A 87 -0.03 1.64 10.06
C GLY A 87 -0.84 1.98 8.80
N PHE A 88 -0.19 2.58 7.80
CA PHE A 88 -0.78 2.89 6.49
C PHE A 88 -2.03 3.78 6.54
N ARG A 89 -2.23 4.53 7.63
CA ARG A 89 -3.40 5.37 7.86
C ARG A 89 -3.03 6.85 7.74
N ALA A 90 -3.84 7.62 7.04
CA ALA A 90 -3.59 9.06 6.88
C ALA A 90 -3.64 9.78 8.23
N GLY A 91 -2.71 10.70 8.47
CA GLY A 91 -2.64 11.47 9.73
C GLY A 91 -2.19 10.68 10.96
N ARG A 92 -1.80 9.40 10.80
CA ARG A 92 -1.19 8.58 11.85
C ARG A 92 0.26 8.28 11.51
N SER A 93 1.06 8.03 12.53
CA SER A 93 2.48 7.69 12.36
C SER A 93 2.96 6.70 13.41
N THR A 94 4.20 6.24 13.26
CA THR A 94 4.85 5.37 14.25
C THR A 94 5.08 6.08 15.59
N THR A 95 5.11 7.41 15.63
CA THR A 95 5.29 8.15 16.89
C THR A 95 4.08 8.01 17.81
N ASP A 96 2.87 7.91 17.24
CA ASP A 96 1.63 7.69 18.02
C ASP A 96 1.71 6.37 18.79
N GLN A 97 2.15 5.31 18.10
CA GLN A 97 2.31 3.99 18.71
C GLN A 97 3.43 3.97 19.75
N ILE A 98 4.57 4.61 19.48
CA ILE A 98 5.66 4.72 20.46
C ILE A 98 5.17 5.46 21.71
N PHE A 99 4.38 6.52 21.55
CA PHE A 99 3.80 7.25 22.67
C PHE A 99 2.87 6.36 23.49
N VAL A 100 1.95 5.63 22.85
CA VAL A 100 1.04 4.68 23.54
C VAL A 100 1.83 3.64 24.32
N VAL A 101 2.84 3.01 23.71
CA VAL A 101 3.69 2.01 24.39
C VAL A 101 4.41 2.62 25.60
N ARG A 102 4.98 3.83 25.47
CA ARG A 102 5.63 4.52 26.59
C ARG A 102 4.67 4.81 27.74
N GLN A 103 3.48 5.31 27.43
CA GLN A 103 2.45 5.57 28.44
C GLN A 103 2.00 4.30 29.16
N LEU A 104 1.86 3.18 28.44
CA LEU A 104 1.57 1.89 29.06
C LEU A 104 2.67 1.45 30.02
N MET A 105 3.94 1.55 29.61
CA MET A 105 5.08 1.21 30.47
C MET A 105 5.12 2.07 31.74
N GLU A 106 4.91 3.38 31.61
CA GLU A 106 4.87 4.31 32.75
C GLU A 106 3.73 3.96 33.72
N LYS A 107 2.56 3.61 33.20
CA LYS A 107 1.40 3.23 34.03
C LYS A 107 1.58 1.90 34.73
N CYS A 108 2.12 0.89 34.05
CA CYS A 108 2.45 -0.39 34.68
C CYS A 108 3.43 -0.20 35.84
N TYR A 109 4.45 0.64 35.66
CA TYR A 109 5.37 0.99 36.74
C TYR A 109 4.71 1.73 37.91
N GLU A 110 3.81 2.69 37.64
CA GLU A 110 3.10 3.47 38.67
C GLU A 110 2.19 2.59 39.56
N PHE A 111 1.57 1.56 38.98
CA PHE A 111 0.62 0.68 39.68
C PHE A 111 1.21 -0.67 40.11
N ASP A 112 2.54 -0.84 40.03
CA ASP A 112 3.24 -2.09 40.37
C ASP A 112 2.68 -3.32 39.62
N VAL A 113 2.36 -3.12 38.34
CA VAL A 113 1.90 -4.17 37.43
C VAL A 113 3.09 -4.63 36.59
N ASP A 114 3.41 -5.92 36.67
CA ASP A 114 4.47 -6.55 35.86
C ASP A 114 4.10 -6.56 34.36
N ILE A 115 5.10 -6.37 33.48
CA ILE A 115 4.92 -6.21 32.02
C ILE A 115 5.39 -7.47 31.29
#